data_AF-A0A4S2F972-F1
#
_entry.id   AF-A0A4S2F972-F1
#
_cell.length_a   1.000
_cell.length_b   1.000
_cell.length_c   1.000
_cell.angle_alpha   90.00
_cell.angle_beta   90.00
_cell.angle_gamma   90.00
#
_symmetry.space_group_name_H-M   'P 1'
#
loop_
_entity.id
_entity.type
_entity.pdbx_description
1 polymer ?
#
loop_
_entity_poly.entity_id
_entity_poly.type
_entity_poly.pdbx_seq_one_letter_code
_entity_poly.pdbx_strand_id
1 'polypeptide(L)'
;MKKLNKVWLGLGALLVFAGCSSVDALEQKTSEPIQEPVYVEDMPSEAMDDPFYGIDDDQRVLVLPDGGMLTGSGIVNVYDEDGNVTESYDLDNDPNSMTVQEAREKLLENQR
;
A
#
# COMPACT_ATOMS: atom_id res chain seq x y z
N MET A 1 -35.21 8.20 -32.92
CA MET A 1 -34.30 9.28 -33.38
C MET A 1 -35.00 10.61 -33.12
N LYS A 2 -34.53 11.41 -32.15
CA LYS A 2 -35.16 12.67 -31.71
C LYS A 2 -34.51 13.85 -32.45
N LYS A 3 -35.31 14.66 -33.16
CA LYS A 3 -34.92 15.93 -33.78
C LYS A 3 -35.20 17.07 -32.80
N LEU A 4 -34.24 18.00 -32.60
CA LEU A 4 -34.47 19.38 -32.11
C LEU A 4 -33.26 20.23 -32.55
N ASN A 5 -33.40 20.97 -33.65
CA ASN A 5 -33.63 22.43 -33.75
C ASN A 5 -32.47 23.32 -33.24
N LYS A 6 -31.70 23.84 -34.20
CA LYS A 6 -30.85 25.04 -34.09
C LYS A 6 -31.66 26.24 -34.59
N VAL A 7 -31.90 27.26 -33.76
CA VAL A 7 -32.07 28.66 -34.18
C VAL A 7 -31.56 29.59 -33.07
N TRP A 8 -31.01 30.70 -33.53
CA TRP A 8 -30.10 31.68 -32.94
C TRP A 8 -30.83 32.98 -32.60
N LEU A 9 -30.39 33.69 -31.55
CA LEU A 9 -30.67 35.09 -31.18
C LEU A 9 -29.87 35.33 -29.88
N GLY A 10 -29.03 36.34 -29.69
CA GLY A 10 -28.69 37.53 -30.45
C GLY A 10 -27.95 38.47 -29.50
N LEU A 11 -26.93 39.15 -30.03
CA LEU A 11 -26.29 40.40 -29.61
C LEU A 11 -26.49 40.96 -28.17
N GLY A 12 -25.36 41.28 -27.54
CA GLY A 12 -25.11 42.67 -27.13
C GLY A 12 -24.83 42.91 -25.65
N ALA A 13 -23.55 43.13 -25.32
CA ALA A 13 -23.09 44.28 -24.51
C ALA A 13 -21.56 44.17 -24.31
N LEU A 14 -20.83 44.87 -25.18
CA LEU A 14 -19.43 45.24 -24.97
C LEU A 14 -19.45 46.45 -24.02
N LEU A 15 -18.86 46.32 -22.84
CA LEU A 15 -18.51 47.47 -21.99
C LEU A 15 -17.11 47.23 -21.42
N VAL A 16 -16.18 48.06 -21.89
CA VAL A 16 -14.78 48.13 -21.45
C VAL A 16 -14.72 49.11 -20.28
N PHE A 17 -14.21 48.64 -19.14
CA PHE A 17 -13.58 49.45 -18.09
C PHE A 17 -12.28 48.70 -17.73
N ALA A 18 -11.13 49.21 -18.17
CA ALA A 18 -10.29 50.15 -17.42
C ALA A 18 -9.85 49.53 -16.07
N GLY A 19 -8.55 49.23 -15.99
CA GLY A 19 -7.98 48.36 -14.97
C GLY A 19 -8.10 48.84 -13.53
N CYS A 20 -7.93 47.88 -12.64
CA CYS A 20 -7.26 48.08 -11.37
C CYS A 20 -6.46 46.82 -11.08
N SER A 21 -5.14 46.98 -11.16
CA SER A 21 -4.15 46.13 -10.50
C SER A 21 -4.46 46.06 -9.01
N SER A 22 -3.97 44.99 -8.37
CA SER A 22 -3.93 44.80 -6.91
C SER A 22 -5.24 44.34 -6.31
N VAL A 23 -5.45 43.02 -6.34
CA VAL A 23 -6.22 42.35 -5.29
C VAL A 23 -5.32 42.29 -4.05
N ASP A 24 -5.66 43.14 -3.09
CA ASP A 24 -5.09 43.21 -1.75
C ASP A 24 -5.27 41.89 -0.99
N ALA A 25 -4.29 41.66 -0.12
CA ALA A 25 -4.05 40.49 0.69
C ALA A 25 -5.29 39.96 1.43
N LEU A 26 -5.70 38.74 1.10
CA LEU A 26 -6.24 37.84 2.11
C LEU A 26 -5.05 37.36 2.95
N GLU A 27 -4.95 37.86 4.18
CA GLU A 27 -4.13 37.24 5.22
C GLU A 27 -4.65 35.82 5.45
N GLN A 28 -4.14 34.87 4.67
CA GLN A 28 -4.11 33.48 5.07
C GLN A 28 -3.15 33.43 6.25
N LYS A 29 -3.74 33.41 7.45
CA LYS A 29 -3.09 32.97 8.67
C LYS A 29 -2.65 31.51 8.44
N THR A 30 -1.48 31.35 7.83
CA THR A 30 -0.75 30.11 7.71
C THR A 30 -0.39 29.69 9.12
N SER A 31 -1.25 28.88 9.74
CA SER A 31 -0.86 28.05 10.87
C SER A 31 0.12 27.02 10.31
N GLU A 32 1.40 27.19 10.63
CA GLU A 32 2.41 26.17 10.37
C GLU A 32 1.93 24.84 10.96
N PRO A 33 2.00 23.72 10.22
CA PRO A 33 1.77 22.42 10.82
C PRO A 33 2.88 22.22 11.86
N ILE A 34 2.48 22.11 13.12
CA ILE A 34 3.36 21.76 14.23
C ILE A 34 3.88 20.36 13.90
N GLN A 35 5.12 20.24 13.45
CA GLN A 35 5.79 18.96 13.30
C GLN A 35 6.13 18.47 14.70
N GLU A 36 5.26 17.63 15.27
CA GLU A 36 5.60 16.88 16.46
C GLU A 36 6.85 16.04 16.17
N PRO A 37 7.83 15.97 17.10
CA PRO A 37 8.97 15.08 16.90
C PRO A 37 8.44 13.65 16.79
N VAL A 38 8.74 12.99 15.66
CA VAL A 38 8.49 11.55 15.50
C VAL A 38 9.40 10.85 16.50
N TYR A 39 8.84 10.41 17.62
CA TYR A 39 9.53 9.49 18.52
C TYR A 39 9.68 8.18 17.75
N VAL A 40 10.92 7.86 17.35
CA VAL A 40 11.24 6.51 16.88
C VAL A 40 11.15 5.67 18.14
N GLU A 41 10.03 4.97 18.32
CA GLU A 41 9.93 3.97 19.38
C GLU A 41 11.07 2.97 19.15
N ASP A 42 11.95 2.82 20.14
CA ASP A 42 13.00 1.81 20.11
C ASP A 42 12.31 0.46 19.85
N MET A 43 12.54 -0.11 18.66
CA MET A 43 12.00 -1.43 18.33
C MET A 43 12.49 -2.40 19.41
N PRO A 44 11.58 -3.15 20.07
CA PRO A 44 11.99 -4.08 21.12
C PRO A 44 12.97 -5.08 20.51
N SER A 45 14.01 -5.46 21.26
CA SER A 45 15.04 -6.39 20.79
C SER A 45 14.46 -7.71 20.26
N GLU A 46 13.32 -8.13 20.80
CA GLU A 46 12.56 -9.31 20.36
C GLU A 46 12.11 -9.21 18.89
N ALA A 47 11.86 -8.00 18.37
CA ALA A 47 11.53 -7.78 16.96
C ALA A 47 12.72 -8.00 16.02
N MET A 48 13.95 -7.95 16.53
CA MET A 48 15.15 -8.19 15.71
C MET A 48 15.45 -9.67 15.51
N ASP A 49 14.99 -10.52 16.44
CA ASP A 49 15.32 -11.94 16.45
C ASP A 49 14.15 -12.84 16.01
N ASP A 50 12.92 -12.32 15.97
CA ASP A 50 11.72 -13.05 15.54
C ASP A 50 11.32 -12.75 14.08
N PRO A 51 11.46 -13.70 13.14
CA PRO A 51 11.07 -13.50 11.74
C PRO A 51 9.54 -13.35 11.56
N PHE A 52 8.74 -13.61 12.60
CA PHE A 52 7.29 -13.47 12.59
C PHE A 52 6.81 -12.31 13.47
N TYR A 53 7.68 -11.37 13.85
CA TYR A 53 7.29 -10.24 14.68
C TYR A 53 6.14 -9.44 14.04
N GLY A 54 5.06 -9.24 14.80
CA GLY A 54 3.87 -8.52 14.33
C GLY A 54 2.94 -9.32 13.41
N ILE A 55 3.17 -10.63 13.28
CA ILE A 55 2.27 -11.56 12.58
C ILE A 55 1.55 -12.43 13.61
N ASP A 56 0.24 -12.60 13.45
CA ASP A 56 -0.58 -13.41 14.34
C ASP A 56 -0.19 -14.90 14.26
N ASP A 57 -0.20 -15.59 15.40
CA ASP A 57 0.24 -16.98 15.53
C ASP A 57 -0.62 -17.98 14.74
N ASP A 58 -1.88 -17.64 14.46
CA ASP A 58 -2.82 -18.44 13.67
C ASP A 58 -2.75 -18.17 12.16
N GLN A 59 -2.01 -17.13 11.74
CA GLN A 59 -1.80 -16.85 10.32
C GLN A 59 -1.03 -17.99 9.66
N ARG A 60 -1.41 -18.31 8.42
CA ARG A 60 -0.74 -19.35 7.63
C ARG A 60 0.55 -18.81 7.01
N VAL A 61 1.56 -19.66 7.02
CA VAL A 61 2.85 -19.46 6.36
C VAL A 61 3.16 -20.68 5.52
N LEU A 62 3.63 -20.43 4.29
CA LEU A 62 4.18 -21.46 3.43
C LEU A 62 5.70 -21.43 3.53
N VAL A 63 6.29 -22.56 3.92
CA VAL A 63 7.75 -22.73 3.95
C VAL A 63 8.21 -23.25 2.59
N LEU A 64 9.13 -22.53 1.97
CA LEU A 64 9.69 -22.86 0.67
C LEU A 64 10.83 -23.89 0.81
N PRO A 65 11.15 -24.67 -0.23
CA PRO A 65 12.21 -25.68 -0.20
C PRO A 65 13.61 -25.12 0.08
N ASP A 66 13.82 -23.84 -0.21
CA ASP A 66 15.07 -23.12 0.03
C ASP A 66 15.20 -22.55 1.46
N GLY A 67 14.17 -22.75 2.29
CA GLY A 67 14.10 -22.21 3.65
C GLY A 67 13.48 -20.81 3.74
N GLY A 68 13.04 -20.24 2.61
CA GLY A 68 12.24 -19.02 2.58
C GLY A 68 10.83 -19.25 3.13
N MET A 69 10.12 -18.16 3.42
CA MET A 69 8.75 -18.21 3.93
C MET A 69 7.86 -17.17 3.24
N LEU A 70 6.65 -17.57 2.90
CA LEU A 70 5.62 -16.69 2.34
C LEU A 70 4.45 -16.58 3.32
N THR A 71 3.96 -15.36 3.51
CA THR A 71 2.80 -15.08 4.38
C THR A 71 1.77 -14.25 3.58
N GLY A 72 0.50 -14.35 3.96
CA GLY A 72 -0.59 -13.63 3.33
C GLY A 72 -1.59 -14.56 2.64
N SER A 73 -2.26 -14.06 1.61
CA SER A 73 -3.33 -14.77 0.90
C SER A 73 -3.19 -14.63 -0.61
N GLY A 74 -3.64 -15.64 -1.35
CA GLY A 74 -3.68 -15.67 -2.81
C GLY A 74 -2.53 -16.42 -3.47
N ILE A 75 -2.34 -16.18 -4.77
CA ILE A 75 -1.36 -16.88 -5.60
C ILE A 75 -0.11 -16.03 -5.78
N VAL A 76 1.06 -16.60 -5.46
CA VAL A 76 2.36 -16.00 -5.74
C VAL A 76 2.97 -16.70 -6.95
N ASN A 77 3.36 -15.94 -7.97
CA ASN A 77 4.07 -16.46 -9.15
C ASN A 77 5.52 -15.96 -9.15
N VAL A 78 6.45 -16.87 -9.38
CA VAL A 78 7.86 -16.57 -9.61
C VAL A 78 8.09 -16.48 -11.11
N TYR A 79 8.77 -15.43 -11.56
CA TYR A 79 9.03 -15.16 -12.97
C TYR A 79 10.52 -15.24 -13.28
N ASP A 80 10.86 -15.77 -14.46
CA ASP A 80 12.20 -15.69 -15.02
C ASP A 80 12.49 -14.28 -15.59
N GLU A 81 13.72 -14.08 -16.09
CA GLU A 81 14.14 -12.81 -16.70
C GLU A 81 13.35 -12.45 -17.98
N ASP A 82 12.77 -13.46 -18.64
CA ASP A 82 11.95 -13.32 -19.84
C ASP A 82 10.46 -13.05 -19.51
N GLY A 83 10.09 -13.07 -18.22
CA GLY A 83 8.73 -12.86 -17.73
C GLY A 83 7.82 -14.09 -17.80
N ASN A 84 8.37 -15.29 -17.97
CA ASN A 84 7.60 -16.54 -17.87
C ASN A 84 7.50 -17.01 -16.42
N VAL A 85 6.36 -17.58 -16.05
CA VAL A 85 6.18 -18.17 -14.72
C VAL A 85 6.97 -19.47 -14.62
N THR A 86 7.88 -19.55 -13.64
CA THR A 86 8.68 -20.74 -13.34
C THR A 86 8.07 -21.55 -12.19
N GLU A 87 7.48 -20.87 -11.20
CA GLU A 87 6.86 -21.48 -10.03
C GLU A 87 5.60 -20.70 -9.61
N SER A 88 4.65 -21.39 -9.00
CA SER A 88 3.41 -20.81 -8.49
C SER A 88 3.03 -21.45 -7.16
N TYR A 89 2.71 -20.62 -6.18
CA TYR A 89 2.35 -21.03 -4.82
C TYR A 89 0.96 -20.50 -4.46
N ASP A 90 0.08 -21.39 -3.98
CA ASP A 90 -1.26 -21.04 -3.52
C ASP A 90 -1.27 -20.89 -2.00
N LEU A 91 -1.13 -19.67 -1.48
CA LEU A 91 -1.04 -19.43 -0.04
C LEU A 91 -2.34 -19.77 0.71
N ASP A 92 -3.47 -19.84 0.03
CA ASP A 92 -4.76 -20.12 0.64
C ASP A 92 -5.01 -21.63 0.78
N ASN A 93 -4.50 -22.43 -0.16
CA ASN A 93 -4.83 -23.86 -0.27
C ASN A 93 -3.63 -24.81 -0.27
N ASP A 94 -2.38 -24.32 -0.17
CA ASP A 94 -1.20 -25.19 -0.19
C ASP A 94 -1.18 -26.13 1.03
N PRO A 95 -1.13 -27.46 0.84
CA PRO A 95 -1.15 -28.43 1.93
C PRO A 95 0.10 -28.41 2.82
N ASN A 96 1.19 -27.78 2.37
CA ASN A 96 2.44 -27.64 3.12
C ASN A 96 2.47 -26.35 3.95
N SER A 97 1.43 -25.51 3.89
CA SER A 97 1.32 -24.36 4.77
C SER A 97 1.00 -24.79 6.22
N MET A 98 1.57 -24.05 7.17
CA MET A 98 1.45 -24.27 8.61
C MET A 98 1.17 -22.95 9.31
N THR A 99 0.78 -22.97 10.58
CA THR A 99 0.60 -21.71 11.32
C THR A 99 1.94 -21.08 11.69
N VAL A 100 1.95 -19.77 11.94
CA VAL A 100 3.13 -19.06 12.47
C VAL A 100 3.62 -19.71 13.76
N GLN A 101 2.72 -20.13 14.65
CA GLN A 101 3.08 -20.86 15.87
C GLN A 101 3.89 -22.13 15.57
N GLU A 102 3.41 -22.97 14.65
CA GLU A 102 4.09 -24.21 14.25
C GLU A 102 5.45 -23.91 13.60
N ALA A 103 5.54 -22.83 12.83
CA ALA A 103 6.78 -22.42 12.18
C ALA A 103 7.82 -21.91 13.21
N ARG A 104 7.42 -21.12 14.21
CA ARG A 104 8.29 -20.70 15.33
C ARG A 104 8.88 -21.91 16.06
N GLU A 105 8.06 -22.90 16.37
CA GLU A 105 8.51 -24.12 17.05
C GLU A 105 9.55 -24.88 16.24
N LYS A 106 9.37 -25.00 14.92
CA LYS A 106 10.36 -25.63 14.02
C LYS A 106 11.67 -24.86 13.94
N LEU A 107 11.63 -23.53 13.93
CA LEU A 107 12.85 -22.72 13.96
C LEU A 107 13.62 -22.88 15.27
N LEU A 108 12.91 -22.94 16.40
CA LEU A 108 13.50 -23.17 17.72
C LEU A 108 14.08 -24.59 17.87
N GLU A 109 13.49 -25.59 17.22
CA GLU A 109 14.01 -26.96 17.20
C GLU A 109 15.33 -27.06 16.43
N ASN A 110 15.42 -26.43 15.25
CA ASN A 110 16.62 -26.45 14.41
C ASN A 110 17.84 -25.73 15.02
N GLN A 111 17.63 -24.95 16.09
CA GLN A 111 18.69 -24.22 16.81
C GLN A 111 19.24 -24.97 18.03
N ARG A 112 18.71 -26.16 18.37
CA ARG A 112 19.16 -27.00 19.49
C ARG A 112 20.17 -28.06 19.06
#